data_AF-A0A923X6P1-F1
#
_entry.id   AF-A0A923X6P1-F1
#
_cell.length_a   1.000
_cell.length_b   1.000
_cell.length_c   1.000
_cell.angle_alpha   90.00
_cell.angle_beta   90.00
_cell.angle_gamma   90.00
#
_symmetry.space_group_name_H-M   'P 1'
#
loop_
_entity.id
_entity.type
_entity.pdbx_description
1 polymer ?
#
loop_
_entity_poly.entity_id
_entity_poly.type
_entity_poly.pdbx_seq_one_letter_code
_entity_poly.pdbx_strand_id
1 'polypeptide(L)'
;MTAAPDDAPGQLVFERRSAMPVAAAELFAWHLRPGAFERLVPPGDGTRVVHRSGSIETNSMRVELSVPVLGPVRQRWMIRHEGYVPDACFADVMERGPFPAWRHEHRAIALDDTHSELHDHIVYDLPLGALGRFAGRPIVELKLAPMFTHRHAVTRDDLAAHAAAGLAPLRIELVDPHGSRAMTQLAAFLLTGGHEVSGDVDIVGHEQGEPPAADIRIVSAATGLDIERVGAASMHLELSGDAVADPRRVLAALAAQFA
;
A
#
# COMPACT_ATOMS: atom_id res chain seq x y z
N MET A 1 -7.22 -22.81 16.41
CA MET A 1 -8.51 -22.61 15.71
C MET A 1 -9.27 -21.55 16.49
N THR A 2 -8.90 -20.29 16.29
CA THR A 2 -9.49 -19.16 17.02
C THR A 2 -10.79 -18.80 16.30
N ALA A 3 -11.92 -18.93 17.00
CA ALA A 3 -13.23 -18.56 16.46
C ALA A 3 -13.18 -17.11 15.98
N ALA A 4 -13.70 -16.86 14.78
CA ALA A 4 -14.01 -15.49 14.35
C ALA A 4 -14.95 -14.87 15.39
N PRO A 5 -14.79 -13.58 15.73
CA PRO A 5 -15.76 -12.90 16.60
C PRO A 5 -17.14 -13.04 15.97
N ASP A 6 -18.12 -13.51 16.76
CA ASP A 6 -19.52 -13.66 16.33
C ASP A 6 -20.00 -12.34 15.69
N ASP A 7 -20.27 -12.37 14.39
CA ASP A 7 -20.84 -11.23 13.68
C ASP A 7 -22.19 -10.88 14.32
N ALA A 8 -22.33 -9.63 14.78
CA ALA A 8 -23.58 -9.21 15.40
C ALA A 8 -24.73 -9.23 14.37
N PRO A 9 -25.95 -9.67 14.76
CA PRO A 9 -27.06 -9.77 13.82
C PRO A 9 -27.39 -8.41 13.18
N GLY A 10 -27.23 -8.33 11.86
CA GLY A 10 -27.57 -7.14 11.05
C GLY A 10 -26.38 -6.42 10.41
N GLN A 11 -25.15 -6.80 10.72
CA GLN A 11 -23.96 -6.26 10.05
C GLN A 11 -23.77 -6.87 8.66
N LEU A 12 -23.21 -6.11 7.74
CA LEU A 12 -22.85 -6.57 6.39
C LEU A 12 -21.40 -7.00 6.36
N VAL A 13 -21.14 -8.06 5.60
CA VAL A 13 -19.81 -8.64 5.45
C VAL A 13 -19.39 -8.61 3.98
N PHE A 14 -18.16 -8.16 3.74
CA PHE A 14 -17.45 -8.33 2.47
C PHE A 14 -16.14 -9.05 2.73
N GLU A 15 -15.83 -10.07 1.92
CA GLU A 15 -14.57 -10.80 2.00
C GLU A 15 -13.88 -10.86 0.64
N ARG A 16 -12.55 -10.79 0.66
CA ARG A 16 -11.70 -11.10 -0.49
C ARG A 16 -10.50 -11.90 -0.05
N ARG A 17 -10.19 -12.96 -0.80
CA ARG A 17 -9.06 -13.85 -0.55
C ARG A 17 -8.21 -13.98 -1.80
N SER A 18 -6.89 -14.02 -1.66
CA SER A 18 -5.97 -14.30 -2.77
C SER A 18 -4.68 -14.92 -2.26
N ALA A 19 -4.19 -15.93 -2.98
CA ALA A 19 -2.85 -16.48 -2.74
C ALA A 19 -1.76 -15.47 -3.10
N MET A 20 -0.70 -15.46 -2.30
CA MET A 20 0.46 -14.60 -2.37
C MET A 20 1.73 -15.46 -2.49
N PRO A 21 2.68 -15.09 -3.34
CA PRO A 21 3.85 -15.91 -3.68
C PRO A 21 5.01 -15.73 -2.68
N VAL A 22 4.68 -15.47 -1.40
CA VAL A 22 5.64 -15.25 -0.32
C VAL A 22 5.09 -15.82 1.00
N ALA A 23 5.97 -16.04 1.98
CA ALA A 23 5.60 -16.40 3.34
C ALA A 23 4.67 -15.36 4.00
N ALA A 24 3.84 -15.78 4.96
CA ALA A 24 2.88 -14.91 5.63
C ALA A 24 3.53 -13.70 6.33
N ALA A 25 4.71 -13.90 6.94
CA ALA A 25 5.46 -12.83 7.58
C ALA A 25 5.89 -11.74 6.58
N GLU A 26 6.31 -12.10 5.36
CA GLU A 26 6.69 -11.13 4.34
C GLU A 26 5.47 -10.38 3.77
N LEU A 27 4.35 -11.10 3.53
CA LEU A 27 3.07 -10.47 3.17
C LEU A 27 2.63 -9.46 4.24
N PHE A 28 2.74 -9.83 5.51
CA PHE A 28 2.39 -8.97 6.63
C PHE A 28 3.31 -7.76 6.71
N ALA A 29 4.63 -7.96 6.64
CA ALA A 29 5.62 -6.89 6.65
C ALA A 29 5.38 -5.87 5.52
N TRP A 30 5.04 -6.32 4.31
CA TRP A 30 4.71 -5.45 3.18
C TRP A 30 3.58 -4.46 3.51
N HIS A 31 2.54 -4.89 4.24
CA HIS A 31 1.43 -4.02 4.62
C HIS A 31 1.82 -2.96 5.68
N LEU A 32 2.86 -3.23 6.46
CA LEU A 32 3.34 -2.31 7.50
C LEU A 32 4.39 -1.32 7.00
N ARG A 33 5.03 -1.61 5.86
CA ARG A 33 6.07 -0.76 5.29
C ARG A 33 5.49 0.57 4.79
N PRO A 34 6.25 1.68 4.87
CA PRO A 34 5.87 2.94 4.24
C PRO A 34 5.56 2.75 2.76
N GLY A 35 4.59 3.51 2.23
CA GLY A 35 4.17 3.40 0.84
C GLY A 35 3.11 2.32 0.56
N ALA A 36 2.85 1.38 1.47
CA ALA A 36 1.86 0.31 1.25
C ALA A 36 0.47 0.88 0.91
N PHE A 37 -0.02 1.86 1.68
CA PHE A 37 -1.30 2.50 1.39
C PHE A 37 -1.30 3.19 0.02
N GLU A 38 -0.22 3.92 -0.29
CA GLU A 38 -0.06 4.66 -1.54
C GLU A 38 -0.11 3.70 -2.76
N ARG A 39 0.43 2.48 -2.63
CA ARG A 39 0.27 1.39 -3.62
C ARG A 39 -1.15 0.86 -3.72
N LEU A 40 -1.85 0.75 -2.58
CA LEU A 40 -3.20 0.20 -2.48
C LEU A 40 -4.32 1.17 -2.91
N VAL A 41 -4.02 2.44 -3.14
CA VAL A 41 -5.00 3.42 -3.66
C VAL A 41 -5.15 3.23 -5.17
N PRO A 42 -6.35 2.87 -5.67
CA PRO A 42 -6.56 2.68 -7.10
C PRO A 42 -6.25 3.94 -7.92
N PRO A 43 -5.73 3.80 -9.16
CA PRO A 43 -5.52 4.92 -10.06
C PRO A 43 -6.79 5.75 -10.24
N GLY A 44 -6.69 7.06 -10.03
CA GLY A 44 -7.82 7.99 -10.17
C GLY A 44 -8.77 8.10 -8.97
N ASP A 45 -8.64 7.25 -7.94
CA ASP A 45 -9.46 7.32 -6.72
C ASP A 45 -9.25 8.65 -5.97
N GLY A 46 -8.01 9.16 -6.00
CA GLY A 46 -7.67 10.48 -5.48
C GLY A 46 -7.70 10.60 -3.96
N THR A 47 -7.90 9.50 -3.22
CA THR A 47 -7.66 9.42 -1.79
C THR A 47 -6.19 9.67 -1.48
N ARG A 48 -5.93 10.41 -0.42
CA ARG A 48 -4.58 10.68 0.08
C ARG A 48 -4.54 10.61 1.60
N VAL A 49 -3.42 10.13 2.12
CA VAL A 49 -3.09 10.27 3.53
C VAL A 49 -2.80 11.74 3.79
N VAL A 50 -3.28 12.25 4.91
CA VAL A 50 -2.98 13.62 5.32
C VAL A 50 -2.19 13.65 6.62
N HIS A 51 -2.44 12.69 7.50
CA HIS A 51 -1.70 12.58 8.75
C HIS A 51 -1.62 11.12 9.19
N ARG A 52 -0.47 10.74 9.73
CA ARG A 52 -0.23 9.48 10.42
C ARG A 52 0.40 9.80 11.78
N SER A 53 -0.06 9.14 12.83
CA SER A 53 0.52 9.24 14.17
C SER A 53 0.36 7.93 14.93
N GLY A 54 1.18 7.73 15.96
CA GLY A 54 1.18 6.51 16.77
C GLY A 54 1.91 5.34 16.10
N SER A 55 1.77 4.16 16.68
CA SER A 55 2.38 2.91 16.18
C SER A 55 1.37 1.78 16.18
N ILE A 56 1.42 0.94 15.14
CA ILE A 56 0.51 -0.20 14.99
C ILE A 56 0.76 -1.24 16.09
N GLU A 57 2.01 -1.46 16.47
CA GLU A 57 2.43 -2.41 17.52
C GLU A 57 1.81 -2.07 18.88
N THR A 58 1.59 -0.78 19.13
CA THR A 58 0.99 -0.27 20.37
C THR A 58 -0.53 -0.10 20.27
N ASN A 59 -1.15 -0.49 19.14
CA ASN A 59 -2.56 -0.24 18.82
C ASN A 59 -2.97 1.25 18.98
N SER A 60 -2.01 2.17 18.81
CA SER A 60 -2.24 3.62 18.96
C SER A 60 -2.29 4.36 17.63
N MET A 61 -1.97 3.66 16.52
CA MET A 61 -1.85 4.26 15.21
C MET A 61 -3.18 4.81 14.71
N ARG A 62 -3.17 6.08 14.32
CA ARG A 62 -4.28 6.76 13.66
C ARG A 62 -3.84 7.31 12.31
N VAL A 63 -4.73 7.18 11.34
CA VAL A 63 -4.54 7.66 9.97
C VAL A 63 -5.71 8.56 9.61
N GLU A 64 -5.38 9.78 9.21
CA GLU A 64 -6.35 10.69 8.61
C GLU A 64 -6.24 10.63 7.08
N LEU A 65 -7.34 10.31 6.43
CA LEU A 65 -7.45 10.30 4.97
C LEU A 65 -8.30 11.47 4.48
N SER A 66 -7.93 12.00 3.31
CA SER A 66 -8.79 12.90 2.55
C SER A 66 -9.31 12.16 1.32
N VAL A 67 -10.62 11.91 1.28
CA VAL A 67 -11.29 11.10 0.27
C VAL A 67 -12.17 11.98 -0.61
N PRO A 68 -12.08 11.92 -1.95
CA PRO A 68 -13.02 12.62 -2.84
C PRO A 68 -14.45 12.09 -2.71
N VAL A 69 -15.45 12.97 -2.74
CA VAL A 69 -16.86 12.56 -2.70
C VAL A 69 -17.57 12.91 -4.00
N LEU A 70 -17.62 14.19 -4.35
CA LEU A 70 -18.23 14.67 -5.58
C LEU A 70 -17.63 16.02 -5.98
N GLY A 71 -17.12 16.12 -7.21
CA GLY A 71 -16.48 17.34 -7.71
C GLY A 71 -15.32 17.79 -6.79
N PRO A 72 -15.25 19.08 -6.40
CA PRO A 72 -14.18 19.57 -5.52
C PRO A 72 -14.36 19.17 -4.04
N VAL A 73 -15.48 18.53 -3.68
CA VAL A 73 -15.79 18.20 -2.28
C VAL A 73 -14.99 16.97 -1.83
N ARG A 74 -14.28 17.13 -0.72
CA ARG A 74 -13.50 16.07 -0.07
C ARG A 74 -13.97 15.87 1.36
N GLN A 75 -14.01 14.62 1.81
CA GLN A 75 -14.32 14.25 3.19
C GLN A 75 -13.03 13.86 3.94
N ARG A 76 -13.00 14.12 5.25
CA ARG A 76 -11.96 13.59 6.15
C ARG A 76 -12.42 12.29 6.80
N TRP A 77 -11.64 11.24 6.64
CA TRP A 77 -11.86 9.97 7.33
C TRP A 77 -10.79 9.79 8.39
N MET A 78 -11.19 9.32 9.57
CA MET A 78 -10.29 8.97 10.66
C MET A 78 -10.34 7.46 10.86
N ILE A 79 -9.19 6.82 10.71
CA ILE A 79 -9.02 5.38 10.88
C ILE A 79 -8.07 5.14 12.04
N ARG A 80 -8.39 4.17 12.89
CA ARG A 80 -7.50 3.68 13.94
C ARG A 80 -7.18 2.22 13.66
N HIS A 81 -5.90 1.86 13.78
CA HIS A 81 -5.50 0.45 13.72
C HIS A 81 -5.73 -0.22 15.08
N GLU A 82 -6.17 -1.47 15.06
CA GLU A 82 -6.32 -2.29 16.26
C GLU A 82 -6.17 -3.78 15.97
N GLY A 83 -6.06 -4.59 17.03
CA GLY A 83 -5.99 -6.05 16.90
C GLY A 83 -4.71 -6.52 16.23
N TYR A 84 -3.61 -5.77 16.39
CA TYR A 84 -2.30 -6.14 15.86
C TYR A 84 -1.81 -7.45 16.49
N VAL A 85 -1.55 -8.43 15.64
CA VAL A 85 -0.87 -9.69 15.95
C VAL A 85 0.29 -9.82 14.96
N PRO A 86 1.55 -9.83 15.43
CA PRO A 86 2.73 -9.94 14.56
C PRO A 86 2.62 -11.09 13.57
N ASP A 87 3.01 -10.83 12.32
CA ASP A 87 3.03 -11.76 11.19
C ASP A 87 1.68 -12.41 10.83
N ALA A 88 0.58 -11.92 11.40
CA ALA A 88 -0.73 -12.56 11.27
C ALA A 88 -1.83 -11.59 10.86
N CYS A 89 -2.12 -10.57 11.66
CA CYS A 89 -3.23 -9.67 11.32
C CYS A 89 -3.19 -8.31 12.02
N PHE A 90 -3.95 -7.38 11.45
CA PHE A 90 -4.36 -6.13 12.08
C PHE A 90 -5.69 -5.68 11.45
N ALA A 91 -6.36 -4.69 12.06
CA ALA A 91 -7.60 -4.16 11.53
C ALA A 91 -7.64 -2.63 11.51
N ASP A 92 -8.25 -2.10 10.46
CA ASP A 92 -8.62 -0.70 10.29
C ASP A 92 -10.05 -0.47 10.78
N VAL A 93 -10.21 0.31 11.85
CA VAL A 93 -11.52 0.73 12.36
C VAL A 93 -11.75 2.19 12.03
N MET A 94 -12.91 2.47 11.44
CA MET A 94 -13.32 3.83 11.13
C MET A 94 -13.87 4.53 12.38
N GLU A 95 -13.17 5.56 12.85
CA GLU A 95 -13.64 6.45 13.93
C GLU A 95 -14.51 7.58 13.36
N ARG A 96 -14.24 8.02 12.14
CA ARG A 96 -15.02 9.05 11.43
C ARG A 96 -15.06 8.76 9.94
N GLY A 97 -16.25 8.72 9.36
CA GLY A 97 -16.44 8.54 7.92
C GLY A 97 -17.91 8.34 7.56
N PRO A 98 -18.22 7.83 6.35
CA PRO A 98 -19.60 7.67 5.89
C PRO A 98 -20.31 6.43 6.44
N PHE A 99 -19.56 5.49 7.02
CA PHE A 99 -20.09 4.27 7.61
C PHE A 99 -20.28 4.45 9.12
N PRO A 100 -21.45 4.12 9.70
CA PRO A 100 -21.66 4.13 11.15
C PRO A 100 -20.71 3.19 11.91
N ALA A 101 -20.40 2.05 11.30
CA ALA A 101 -19.40 1.11 11.76
C ALA A 101 -18.66 0.55 10.55
N TRP A 102 -17.34 0.44 10.66
CA TRP A 102 -16.48 -0.19 9.67
C TRP A 102 -15.26 -0.76 10.39
N ARG A 103 -15.04 -2.05 10.20
CA ARG A 103 -13.87 -2.78 10.65
C ARG A 103 -13.38 -3.63 9.48
N HIS A 104 -12.20 -3.30 8.95
CA HIS A 104 -11.54 -4.05 7.90
C HIS A 104 -10.31 -4.73 8.49
N GLU A 105 -10.36 -6.05 8.60
CA GLU A 105 -9.26 -6.87 9.06
C GLU A 105 -8.43 -7.40 7.90
N HIS A 106 -7.12 -7.19 7.96
CA HIS A 106 -6.12 -7.71 7.03
C HIS A 106 -5.45 -8.91 7.68
N ARG A 107 -5.56 -10.09 7.05
CA ARG A 107 -4.96 -11.32 7.57
C ARG A 107 -3.97 -11.91 6.57
N ALA A 108 -2.77 -12.20 7.05
CA ALA A 108 -1.76 -13.00 6.37
C ALA A 108 -1.81 -14.43 6.93
N ILE A 109 -2.26 -15.38 6.10
CA ILE A 109 -2.45 -16.78 6.52
C ILE A 109 -1.41 -17.64 5.80
N ALA A 110 -0.58 -18.38 6.52
CA ALA A 110 0.38 -19.29 5.89
C ALA A 110 -0.36 -20.44 5.15
N LEU A 111 0.01 -20.67 3.89
CA LEU A 111 -0.39 -21.85 3.13
C LEU A 111 0.71 -22.91 3.20
N ASP A 112 1.97 -22.46 3.10
CA ASP A 112 3.19 -23.21 3.34
C ASP A 112 4.34 -22.24 3.73
N ASP A 113 5.59 -22.72 3.71
CA ASP A 113 6.77 -21.93 4.10
C ASP A 113 7.09 -20.78 3.13
N THR A 114 6.61 -20.83 1.89
CA THR A 114 6.91 -19.85 0.84
C THR A 114 5.68 -19.20 0.22
N HIS A 115 4.47 -19.62 0.60
CA HIS A 115 3.20 -19.08 0.11
C HIS A 115 2.25 -18.76 1.26
N SER A 116 1.40 -17.76 1.03
CA SER A 116 0.39 -17.31 1.99
C SER A 116 -0.90 -16.90 1.30
N GLU A 117 -1.97 -16.69 2.06
CA GLU A 117 -3.22 -16.10 1.63
C GLU A 117 -3.37 -14.73 2.29
N LEU A 118 -3.60 -13.70 1.47
CA LEU A 118 -4.16 -12.44 1.95
C LEU A 118 -5.68 -12.60 2.04
N HIS A 119 -6.20 -12.44 3.25
CA HIS A 119 -7.63 -12.42 3.51
C HIS A 119 -8.05 -11.08 4.10
N ASP A 120 -8.76 -10.30 3.29
CA ASP A 120 -9.43 -9.07 3.70
C ASP A 120 -10.86 -9.39 4.12
N HIS A 121 -11.18 -9.16 5.39
CA HIS A 121 -12.51 -9.36 5.96
C HIS A 121 -13.05 -8.02 6.50
N ILE A 122 -14.16 -7.56 5.93
CA ILE A 122 -14.76 -6.27 6.26
C ILE A 122 -16.14 -6.48 6.84
N VAL A 123 -16.32 -6.02 8.07
CA VAL A 123 -17.61 -5.90 8.74
C VAL A 123 -18.00 -4.43 8.74
N TYR A 124 -19.17 -4.12 8.19
CA TYR A 124 -19.62 -2.72 8.07
C TYR A 124 -21.13 -2.58 8.21
N ASP A 125 -21.53 -1.38 8.64
CA ASP A 125 -22.93 -0.94 8.69
C ASP A 125 -23.20 0.15 7.67
N LEU A 126 -24.45 0.23 7.22
CA LEU A 126 -24.92 1.30 6.34
C LEU A 126 -25.81 2.29 7.10
N PRO A 127 -25.73 3.59 6.76
CA PRO A 127 -26.64 4.59 7.33
C PRO A 127 -28.10 4.27 6.94
N LEU A 128 -29.08 4.85 7.64
CA LEU A 128 -30.52 4.66 7.40
C LEU A 128 -31.05 3.24 7.72
N GLY A 129 -30.32 2.46 8.53
CA GLY A 129 -30.80 1.19 9.07
C GLY A 129 -31.18 0.16 8.01
N ALA A 130 -32.34 -0.50 8.18
CA ALA A 130 -32.77 -1.58 7.29
C ALA A 130 -32.95 -1.15 5.82
N LEU A 131 -33.42 0.08 5.59
CA LEU A 131 -33.59 0.62 4.24
C LEU A 131 -32.23 0.83 3.55
N GLY A 132 -31.26 1.36 4.30
CA GLY A 132 -29.87 1.49 3.85
C GLY A 132 -29.22 0.14 3.53
N ARG A 133 -29.50 -0.89 4.33
CA ARG A 133 -29.03 -2.25 4.06
C ARG A 133 -29.61 -2.82 2.76
N PHE A 134 -30.91 -2.67 2.52
CA PHE A 134 -31.54 -3.23 1.33
C PHE A 134 -31.09 -2.53 0.04
N ALA A 135 -31.06 -1.19 0.02
CA ALA A 135 -30.74 -0.43 -1.18
C ALA A 135 -29.23 -0.15 -1.36
N GLY A 136 -28.51 0.07 -0.25
CA GLY A 136 -27.12 0.50 -0.26
C GLY A 136 -26.11 -0.65 -0.33
N ARG A 137 -26.46 -1.85 0.13
CA ARG A 137 -25.58 -3.02 0.08
C ARG A 137 -25.04 -3.31 -1.34
N PRO A 138 -25.88 -3.48 -2.38
CA PRO A 138 -25.37 -3.75 -3.73
C PRO A 138 -24.49 -2.61 -4.26
N ILE A 139 -24.79 -1.36 -3.90
CA ILE A 139 -23.97 -0.20 -4.30
C ILE A 139 -22.58 -0.25 -3.66
N VAL A 140 -22.51 -0.61 -2.37
CA VAL A 140 -21.23 -0.74 -1.66
C VAL A 140 -20.45 -1.94 -2.17
N GLU A 141 -21.08 -3.11 -2.35
CA GLU A 141 -20.42 -4.28 -2.92
C GLU A 141 -19.86 -4.00 -4.33
N LEU A 142 -20.59 -3.27 -5.18
CA LEU A 142 -20.12 -2.82 -6.50
C LEU A 142 -18.91 -1.88 -6.44
N LYS A 143 -18.69 -1.18 -5.32
CA LYS A 143 -17.50 -0.35 -5.10
C LYS A 143 -16.35 -1.13 -4.46
N LEU A 144 -16.65 -2.00 -3.49
CA LEU A 144 -15.63 -2.78 -2.79
C LEU A 144 -15.01 -3.85 -3.69
N ALA A 145 -15.80 -4.57 -4.48
CA ALA A 145 -15.31 -5.64 -5.33
C ALA A 145 -14.17 -5.21 -6.29
N PRO A 146 -14.29 -4.15 -7.10
CA PRO A 146 -13.19 -3.72 -7.96
C PRO A 146 -12.01 -3.14 -7.17
N MET A 147 -12.27 -2.41 -6.08
CA MET A 147 -11.21 -1.83 -5.23
C MET A 147 -10.34 -2.92 -4.61
N PHE A 148 -10.95 -3.94 -4.00
CA PHE A 148 -10.21 -5.06 -3.39
C PHE A 148 -9.61 -5.99 -4.44
N THR A 149 -10.22 -6.12 -5.61
CA THR A 149 -9.56 -6.82 -6.74
C THR A 149 -8.26 -6.12 -7.14
N HIS A 150 -8.26 -4.80 -7.24
CA HIS A 150 -7.07 -4.02 -7.54
C HIS A 150 -6.02 -4.15 -6.44
N ARG A 151 -6.41 -3.94 -5.18
CA ARG A 151 -5.51 -4.04 -4.01
C ARG A 151 -4.79 -5.39 -3.94
N HIS A 152 -5.55 -6.48 -4.01
CA HIS A 152 -4.98 -7.83 -4.00
C HIS A 152 -4.05 -8.08 -5.20
N ALA A 153 -4.37 -7.54 -6.38
CA ALA A 153 -3.51 -7.67 -7.55
C ALA A 153 -2.20 -6.90 -7.36
N VAL A 154 -2.25 -5.65 -6.90
CA VAL A 154 -1.05 -4.84 -6.63
C VAL A 154 -0.16 -5.49 -5.57
N THR A 155 -0.73 -5.93 -4.44
CA THR A 155 0.04 -6.61 -3.39
C THR A 155 0.74 -7.85 -3.92
N ARG A 156 0.02 -8.72 -4.65
CA ARG A 156 0.60 -9.94 -5.23
C ARG A 156 1.72 -9.61 -6.21
N ASP A 157 1.46 -8.67 -7.12
CA ASP A 157 2.38 -8.32 -8.18
C ASP A 157 3.64 -7.63 -7.64
N ASP A 158 3.50 -6.78 -6.61
CA ASP A 158 4.62 -6.13 -5.95
C ASP A 158 5.50 -7.15 -5.21
N LEU A 159 4.88 -8.05 -4.42
CA LEU A 159 5.58 -9.12 -3.73
C LEU A 159 6.32 -10.05 -4.70
N ALA A 160 5.66 -10.42 -5.81
CA ALA A 160 6.28 -11.24 -6.85
C ALA A 160 7.50 -10.55 -7.47
N ALA A 161 7.41 -9.25 -7.75
CA ALA A 161 8.49 -8.49 -8.36
C ALA A 161 9.71 -8.38 -7.43
N HIS A 162 9.49 -8.09 -6.14
CA HIS A 162 10.56 -8.01 -5.15
C HIS A 162 11.22 -9.37 -4.90
N ALA A 163 10.42 -10.44 -4.78
CA ALA A 163 10.94 -11.80 -4.64
C ALA A 163 11.78 -12.22 -5.86
N ALA A 164 11.34 -11.89 -7.07
CA ALA A 164 12.06 -12.20 -8.31
C ALA A 164 13.35 -11.38 -8.47
N ALA A 165 13.35 -10.12 -8.03
CA ALA A 165 14.54 -9.27 -8.07
C ALA A 165 15.63 -9.78 -7.11
N GLY A 166 15.25 -10.33 -5.96
CA GLY A 166 16.18 -10.93 -5.00
C GLY A 166 17.24 -9.96 -4.47
N LEU A 167 16.97 -8.65 -4.56
CA LEU A 167 17.90 -7.61 -4.14
C LEU A 167 17.90 -7.48 -2.62
N ALA A 168 19.10 -7.34 -2.04
CA ALA A 168 19.22 -6.82 -0.69
C ALA A 168 18.68 -5.37 -0.64
N PRO A 169 18.24 -4.88 0.54
CA PRO A 169 17.88 -3.48 0.72
C PRO A 169 18.94 -2.54 0.15
N LEU A 170 18.49 -1.56 -0.64
CA LEU A 170 19.32 -0.54 -1.29
C LEU A 170 18.92 0.81 -0.72
N ARG A 171 19.86 1.75 -0.67
CA ARG A 171 19.57 3.17 -0.40
C ARG A 171 19.42 3.90 -1.71
N ILE A 172 18.23 4.42 -1.97
CA ILE A 172 17.82 4.96 -3.26
C ILE A 172 17.39 6.42 -3.08
N GLU A 173 18.11 7.34 -3.72
CA GLU A 173 17.72 8.74 -3.78
C GLU A 173 16.84 8.97 -5.02
N LEU A 174 15.65 9.53 -4.81
CA LEU A 174 14.74 9.92 -5.88
C LEU A 174 14.74 11.44 -6.04
N VAL A 175 15.05 11.90 -7.24
CA VAL A 175 15.07 13.34 -7.58
C VAL A 175 13.95 13.58 -8.59
N ASP A 176 12.93 14.32 -8.18
CA ASP A 176 11.80 14.67 -9.03
C ASP A 176 11.40 16.14 -8.86
N PRO A 177 11.99 17.06 -9.65
CA PRO A 177 11.76 18.50 -9.52
C PRO A 177 10.30 18.92 -9.67
N HIS A 178 9.46 18.05 -10.23
CA HIS A 178 8.05 18.34 -10.52
C HIS A 178 7.06 17.61 -9.60
N GLY A 179 7.52 16.73 -8.71
CA GLY A 179 6.66 16.01 -7.77
C GLY A 179 5.57 15.18 -8.47
N SER A 180 5.99 14.31 -9.39
CA SER A 180 5.10 13.48 -10.19
C SER A 180 4.52 12.31 -9.38
N ARG A 181 3.26 11.97 -9.69
CA ARG A 181 2.62 10.77 -9.10
C ARG A 181 3.35 9.48 -9.43
N ALA A 182 4.00 9.41 -10.58
CA ALA A 182 4.75 8.23 -10.99
C ALA A 182 5.94 8.00 -10.05
N MET A 183 6.68 9.06 -9.70
CA MET A 183 7.78 8.97 -8.75
C MET A 183 7.30 8.67 -7.34
N THR A 184 6.14 9.19 -6.90
CA THR A 184 5.51 8.76 -5.65
C THR A 184 5.19 7.26 -5.65
N GLN A 185 4.66 6.73 -6.75
CA GLN A 185 4.36 5.30 -6.88
C GLN A 185 5.61 4.43 -6.94
N LEU A 186 6.67 4.90 -7.60
CA LEU A 186 7.97 4.23 -7.61
C LEU A 186 8.58 4.20 -6.19
N ALA A 187 8.56 5.33 -5.48
CA ALA A 187 9.02 5.41 -4.10
C ALA A 187 8.26 4.44 -3.20
N ALA A 188 6.92 4.45 -3.29
CA ALA A 188 6.06 3.59 -2.52
C ALA A 188 6.32 2.11 -2.83
N PHE A 189 6.57 1.77 -4.10
CA PHE A 189 6.90 0.41 -4.52
C PHE A 189 8.25 -0.06 -3.99
N LEU A 190 9.27 0.81 -4.02
CA LEU A 190 10.61 0.48 -3.50
C LEU A 190 10.60 0.33 -1.97
N LEU A 191 9.92 1.24 -1.26
CA LEU A 191 9.77 1.17 0.19
C LEU A 191 9.04 -0.10 0.64
N THR A 192 7.99 -0.51 -0.06
CA THR A 192 7.29 -1.77 0.27
C THR A 192 8.13 -3.01 -0.04
N GLY A 193 9.17 -2.91 -0.86
CA GLY A 193 10.20 -3.94 -1.05
C GLY A 193 11.26 -3.98 0.05
N GLY A 194 11.27 -3.02 0.96
CA GLY A 194 12.27 -2.91 2.03
C GLY A 194 13.52 -2.11 1.63
N HIS A 195 13.53 -1.42 0.48
CA HIS A 195 14.56 -0.45 0.16
C HIS A 195 14.39 0.83 1.00
N GLU A 196 15.50 1.53 1.27
CA GLU A 196 15.48 2.85 1.88
C GLU A 196 15.39 3.90 0.79
N VAL A 197 14.41 4.79 0.86
CA VAL A 197 14.16 5.79 -0.19
C VAL A 197 14.25 7.20 0.41
N SER A 198 14.98 8.10 -0.24
CA SER A 198 15.09 9.51 0.16
C SER A 198 14.82 10.45 -1.03
N GLY A 199 14.71 11.75 -0.77
CA GLY A 199 14.57 12.79 -1.80
C GLY A 199 13.16 13.35 -1.96
N ASP A 200 12.83 13.83 -3.15
CA ASP A 200 11.65 14.66 -3.45
C ASP A 200 10.37 13.82 -3.61
N VAL A 201 9.95 13.12 -2.55
CA VAL A 201 8.77 12.23 -2.59
C VAL A 201 7.79 12.48 -1.46
N ASP A 202 6.51 12.58 -1.82
CA ASP A 202 5.39 12.81 -0.89
C ASP A 202 4.80 11.49 -0.39
N ILE A 203 5.47 10.87 0.60
CA ILE A 203 4.94 9.72 1.34
C ILE A 203 4.77 10.13 2.80
N VAL A 204 3.52 10.26 3.23
CA VAL A 204 3.20 10.79 4.56
C VAL A 204 3.71 9.86 5.65
N GLY A 205 4.43 10.38 6.64
CA GLY A 205 4.96 9.59 7.75
C GLY A 205 6.24 8.81 7.42
N HIS A 206 6.77 8.96 6.21
CA HIS A 206 8.15 8.59 5.91
C HIS A 206 9.06 9.77 6.29
N GLU A 207 9.96 9.58 7.27
CA GLU A 207 10.89 10.64 7.66
C GLU A 207 11.91 10.88 6.55
N GLN A 208 11.91 12.08 5.99
CA GLN A 208 12.95 12.54 5.07
C GLN A 208 14.19 12.94 5.89
N GLY A 209 14.99 11.96 6.29
CA GLY A 209 16.31 12.20 6.88
C GLY A 209 17.29 12.73 5.84
N GLU A 210 18.40 13.33 6.30
CA GLU A 210 19.54 13.65 5.43
C GLU A 210 20.00 12.36 4.76
N PRO A 211 20.06 12.30 3.42
CA PRO A 211 20.23 11.04 2.73
C PRO A 211 21.54 10.39 3.18
N PRO A 212 21.52 9.16 3.73
CA PRO A 212 22.76 8.39 3.83
C PRO A 212 23.39 8.31 2.43
N ALA A 213 24.70 8.07 2.34
CA ALA A 213 25.36 7.94 1.04
C ALA A 213 24.62 6.92 0.17
N ALA A 214 23.81 7.39 -0.78
CA ALA A 214 22.91 6.55 -1.55
C ALA A 214 23.73 5.54 -2.36
N ASP A 215 23.17 4.36 -2.59
CA ASP A 215 23.79 3.37 -3.48
C ASP A 215 23.38 3.68 -4.92
N ILE A 216 22.15 4.15 -5.10
CA ILE A 216 21.52 4.47 -6.37
C ILE A 216 20.85 5.84 -6.29
N ARG A 217 20.94 6.63 -7.37
CA ARG A 217 20.15 7.84 -7.61
C ARG A 217 19.27 7.62 -8.83
N ILE A 218 17.98 7.96 -8.74
CA ILE A 218 17.03 7.93 -9.85
C ILE A 218 16.48 9.33 -10.05
N VAL A 219 16.72 9.89 -11.24
CA VAL A 219 16.31 11.24 -11.60
C VAL A 219 15.18 11.19 -12.63
N SER A 220 14.12 11.93 -12.36
CA SER A 220 13.03 12.17 -13.31
C SER A 220 13.53 13.07 -14.45
N ALA A 221 13.45 12.58 -15.69
CA ALA A 221 13.88 13.29 -16.89
C ALA A 221 12.70 13.50 -17.87
N ALA A 222 12.89 14.37 -18.87
CA ALA A 222 11.81 14.72 -19.80
C ALA A 222 11.23 13.52 -20.59
N THR A 223 12.03 12.49 -20.82
CA THR A 223 11.70 11.31 -21.64
C THR A 223 11.61 10.02 -20.84
N GLY A 224 11.90 10.04 -19.53
CA GLY A 224 12.11 8.81 -18.77
C GLY A 224 12.68 8.99 -17.37
N LEU A 225 13.41 7.97 -16.91
CA LEU A 225 14.19 7.98 -15.68
C LEU A 225 15.67 7.76 -16.00
N ASP A 226 16.53 8.53 -15.35
CA ASP A 226 17.98 8.35 -15.37
C ASP A 226 18.41 7.68 -14.07
N ILE A 227 18.99 6.48 -14.15
CA ILE A 227 19.42 5.71 -12.99
C ILE A 227 20.95 5.69 -12.92
N GLU A 228 21.48 6.15 -11.79
CA GLU A 228 22.91 6.29 -11.52
C GLU A 228 23.37 5.50 -10.29
N ARG A 229 24.53 4.84 -10.38
CA ARG A 229 25.21 4.29 -9.20
C ARG A 229 26.13 5.34 -8.61
N VAL A 230 26.01 5.60 -7.31
CA VAL A 230 26.84 6.59 -6.63
C VAL A 230 28.18 5.95 -6.22
N GLY A 231 29.31 6.58 -6.58
CA GLY A 231 30.63 6.26 -6.02
C GLY A 231 31.62 5.42 -6.84
N ALA A 232 31.23 4.73 -7.92
CA ALA A 232 32.16 4.14 -8.90
C ALA A 232 31.44 3.73 -10.20
N ALA A 233 32.14 3.90 -11.34
CA ALA A 233 31.70 3.68 -12.73
C ALA A 233 30.25 4.12 -12.98
N SER A 234 30.09 5.36 -13.45
CA SER A 234 28.81 5.98 -13.80
C SER A 234 28.02 5.09 -14.75
N MET A 235 27.12 4.29 -14.19
CA MET A 235 26.10 3.60 -14.93
C MET A 235 24.98 4.59 -15.13
N HIS A 236 24.53 4.74 -16.37
CA HIS A 236 23.39 5.58 -16.71
C HIS A 236 22.44 4.72 -17.53
N LEU A 237 21.24 4.50 -16.98
CA LEU A 237 20.16 3.82 -17.69
C LEU A 237 19.02 4.79 -17.89
N GLU A 238 18.68 5.06 -19.15
CA GLU A 238 17.49 5.81 -19.53
C GLU A 238 16.32 4.83 -19.73
N LEU A 239 15.31 4.93 -18.89
CA LEU A 239 14.07 4.15 -19.02
C LEU A 239 12.99 5.03 -19.65
N SER A 240 12.62 4.74 -20.90
CA SER A 240 11.60 5.52 -21.64
C SER A 240 10.20 5.44 -21.00
N GLY A 241 9.36 6.44 -21.27
CA GLY A 241 8.11 6.79 -20.55
C GLY A 241 7.14 5.67 -20.12
N ASP A 242 7.09 4.51 -20.78
CA ASP A 242 6.27 3.37 -20.33
C ASP A 242 6.82 2.70 -19.06
N ALA A 243 8.12 2.84 -18.78
CA ALA A 243 8.76 2.30 -17.58
C ALA A 243 8.56 3.20 -16.34
N VAL A 244 8.35 4.51 -16.54
CA VAL A 244 7.93 5.44 -15.47
C VAL A 244 6.56 5.04 -14.92
N ALA A 245 5.71 4.47 -15.77
CA ALA A 245 4.37 4.02 -15.39
C ALA A 245 4.36 2.68 -14.62
N ASP A 246 5.42 1.88 -14.69
CA ASP A 246 5.50 0.58 -14.04
C ASP A 246 6.77 0.43 -13.19
N PRO A 247 6.68 0.66 -11.86
CA PRO A 247 7.80 0.54 -10.93
C PRO A 247 8.54 -0.80 -10.99
N ARG A 248 7.84 -1.88 -11.37
CA ARG A 248 8.43 -3.23 -11.48
C ARG A 248 9.52 -3.31 -12.56
N ARG A 249 9.39 -2.53 -13.64
CA ARG A 249 10.43 -2.46 -14.68
C ARG A 249 11.70 -1.77 -14.18
N VAL A 250 11.55 -0.77 -13.32
CA VAL A 250 12.69 -0.09 -12.68
C VAL A 250 13.44 -1.06 -11.78
N LEU A 251 12.74 -1.82 -10.94
CA LEU A 251 13.38 -2.82 -10.07
C LEU A 251 14.05 -3.95 -10.85
N ALA A 252 13.41 -4.47 -11.90
CA ALA A 252 14.03 -5.47 -12.76
C ALA A 252 15.32 -4.94 -13.43
N ALA A 253 15.31 -3.67 -13.84
CA ALA A 253 16.49 -3.02 -14.39
C ALA A 253 17.58 -2.83 -13.35
N LEU A 254 17.25 -2.49 -12.09
CA LEU A 254 18.21 -2.46 -10.99
C LEU A 254 18.80 -3.85 -10.74
N ALA A 255 17.96 -4.88 -10.64
CA ALA A 255 18.39 -6.25 -10.38
C ALA A 255 19.42 -6.75 -11.41
N ALA A 256 19.21 -6.44 -12.69
CA ALA A 256 20.12 -6.79 -13.78
C ALA A 256 21.53 -6.17 -13.64
N GLN A 257 21.71 -5.15 -12.81
CA GLN A 257 22.99 -4.46 -12.59
C GLN A 257 23.75 -4.99 -11.36
N PHE A 258 23.05 -5.71 -10.48
CA PHE A 258 23.63 -6.35 -9.30
C PHE A 258 23.79 -7.87 -9.44
N ALA A 259 23.28 -8.45 -10.54
CA ALA A 259 23.49 -9.84 -10.94
C ALA A 259 24.87 -10.05 -11.57
#